data_AF-A0A1H8PNM0-F1
#
_entry.id   AF-A0A1H8PNM0-F1
#
_cell.length_a   1.000
_cell.length_b   1.000
_cell.length_c   1.000
_cell.angle_alpha   90.00
_cell.angle_beta   90.00
_cell.angle_gamma   90.00
#
_symmetry.space_group_name_H-M   'P 1'
#
loop_
_entity.id
_entity.type
_entity.pdbx_description
1 polymer ?
#
loop_
_entity_poly.entity_id
_entity_poly.type
_entity_poly.pdbx_seq_one_letter_code
_entity_poly.pdbx_strand_id
1 'polypeptide(L)'
;MDEKSPNGPVEVELKVHVIEEAGGRKARRGVATISMGFGRFPTPAEVQARIDKFAKEEIVGMAPGYRLQTAPEFWDTACHEKTGQFFAVPGSYHEFARID
;
A
#
# COMPACT_ATOMS: atom_id res chain seq x y z
N MET A 1 26.66 15.87 6.21
CA MET A 1 26.59 14.62 6.99
C MET A 1 26.48 13.53 5.94
N ASP A 2 27.59 12.88 5.61
CA ASP A 2 27.62 11.87 4.55
C ASP A 2 26.87 10.61 5.01
N GLU A 3 25.63 10.48 4.55
CA GLU A 3 24.82 9.28 4.72
C GLU A 3 25.46 8.19 3.86
N LYS A 4 26.20 7.28 4.50
CA LYS A 4 26.76 6.10 3.83
C LYS A 4 25.61 5.24 3.32
N SER A 5 25.24 5.42 2.05
CA SER A 5 24.30 4.54 1.38
C SER A 5 24.84 3.11 1.41
N PRO A 6 24.01 2.10 1.70
CA PRO A 6 24.45 0.71 1.70
C PRO A 6 24.97 0.33 0.30
N ASN A 7 26.26 0.05 0.21
CA ASN A 7 26.97 -0.31 -1.03
C ASN A 7 26.87 -1.81 -1.32
N GLY A 8 25.66 -2.30 -1.57
CA GLY A 8 25.39 -3.67 -2.02
C GLY A 8 24.26 -3.71 -3.05
N PRO A 9 24.11 -4.79 -3.84
CA PRO A 9 22.95 -4.95 -4.70
C PRO A 9 21.68 -4.96 -3.85
N VAL A 10 20.77 -4.01 -4.10
CA VAL A 10 19.49 -3.89 -3.40
C VAL A 10 18.34 -4.07 -4.38
N GLU A 11 17.32 -4.83 -3.97
CA GLU A 11 16.03 -4.90 -4.64
C GLU A 11 14.99 -4.31 -3.68
N VAL A 12 14.15 -3.42 -4.20
CA VAL A 12 13.11 -2.77 -3.40
C VAL A 12 11.75 -3.28 -3.87
N GLU A 13 10.94 -3.70 -2.91
CA GLU A 13 9.56 -4.12 -3.13
C GLU A 13 8.63 -3.27 -2.25
N LEU A 14 7.49 -2.86 -2.82
CA LEU A 14 6.44 -2.13 -2.12
C LEU A 14 5.25 -3.05 -1.90
N LYS A 15 4.89 -3.31 -0.65
CA LYS A 15 3.66 -4.01 -0.29
C LYS A 15 2.53 -3.01 -0.15
N VAL A 16 1.49 -3.17 -0.97
CA VAL A 16 0.28 -2.35 -0.92
C VAL A 16 -0.92 -3.19 -0.51
N HIS A 17 -1.77 -2.63 0.33
CA HIS A 17 -2.97 -3.31 0.79
C HIS A 17 -4.14 -3.01 -0.14
N VAL A 18 -4.85 -4.07 -0.53
CA VAL A 18 -5.98 -4.00 -1.47
C VAL A 18 -7.24 -4.58 -0.84
N ILE A 19 -8.38 -4.15 -1.35
CA ILE A 19 -9.69 -4.59 -0.92
C ILE A 19 -10.57 -4.88 -2.14
N GLU A 20 -11.23 -6.03 -2.14
CA GLU A 20 -12.21 -6.44 -3.14
C GLU A 20 -13.62 -6.01 -2.68
N GLU A 21 -14.28 -5.21 -3.50
CA GLU A 21 -15.69 -4.84 -3.32
C GLU A 21 -16.58 -5.72 -4.20
N ALA A 22 -16.82 -6.96 -3.76
CA ALA A 22 -17.73 -7.87 -4.44
C ALA A 22 -19.15 -7.79 -3.84
N GLY A 23 -20.06 -7.09 -4.53
CA GLY A 23 -21.51 -7.32 -4.49
C GLY A 23 -22.18 -7.39 -3.10
N GLY A 24 -21.83 -6.49 -2.18
CA GLY A 24 -22.51 -6.35 -0.88
C GLY A 24 -22.14 -7.41 0.17
N ARG A 25 -21.09 -8.22 -0.05
CA ARG A 25 -20.51 -9.10 0.99
C ARG A 25 -19.19 -8.54 1.51
N LYS A 26 -18.78 -9.06 2.68
CA LYS A 26 -17.56 -8.68 3.40
C LYS A 26 -16.39 -8.51 2.44
N ALA A 27 -15.85 -7.30 2.42
CA ALA A 27 -14.76 -6.94 1.54
C ALA A 27 -13.53 -7.82 1.79
N ARG A 28 -13.00 -8.44 0.74
CA ARG A 28 -11.86 -9.35 0.86
C ARG A 28 -10.58 -8.52 0.87
N ARG A 29 -9.84 -8.61 1.98
CA ARG A 29 -8.55 -7.92 2.15
C ARG A 29 -7.42 -8.74 1.55
N GLY A 30 -6.45 -8.07 0.94
CA GLY A 30 -5.27 -8.70 0.37
C GLY A 30 -4.06 -7.77 0.40
N VAL A 31 -2.91 -8.34 0.06
CA VAL A 31 -1.65 -7.60 -0.11
C VAL A 31 -1.12 -7.89 -1.51
N ALA A 32 -0.87 -6.84 -2.27
CA ALA A 32 -0.15 -6.91 -3.53
C ALA A 32 1.29 -6.43 -3.34
N THR A 33 2.23 -7.07 -4.03
CA THR A 33 3.64 -6.67 -3.99
C THR A 33 4.02 -6.07 -5.33
N ILE A 34 4.58 -4.86 -5.28
CA ILE A 34 5.01 -4.09 -6.42
C ILE A 34 6.54 -4.05 -6.41
N SER A 35 7.18 -4.61 -7.44
CA SER A 35 8.63 -4.43 -7.60
C SER A 35 8.95 -2.98 -7.99
N MET A 36 9.94 -2.40 -7.31
CA MET A 36 10.47 -1.04 -7.54
C MET A 36 11.80 -1.04 -8.31
N GLY A 37 12.28 -2.22 -8.69
CA GLY A 37 13.52 -2.41 -9.46
C GLY A 37 14.77 -2.64 -8.61
N PHE A 38 15.87 -2.92 -9.32
CA PHE A 38 17.15 -3.33 -8.76
C PHE A 38 18.19 -2.19 -8.82
N GLY A 39 19.01 -2.07 -7.78
CA GLY A 39 20.20 -1.22 -7.77
C GLY A 39 19.99 0.25 -7.44
N ARG A 40 18.76 0.67 -7.10
CA ARG A 40 18.50 2.05 -6.62
C ARG A 40 17.40 2.09 -5.56
N PHE A 41 17.55 2.99 -4.60
CA PHE A 41 16.48 3.33 -3.69
C PHE A 41 15.52 4.31 -4.37
N PRO A 42 14.21 4.02 -4.43
CA PRO A 42 13.25 4.93 -5.04
C PRO A 42 13.08 6.18 -4.16
N THR A 43 12.92 7.32 -4.80
CA THR A 43 12.51 8.57 -4.14
C THR A 43 11.03 8.51 -3.72
N PRO A 44 10.58 9.34 -2.75
CA PRO A 44 9.16 9.40 -2.39
C PRO A 44 8.23 9.66 -3.59
N ALA A 45 8.65 10.52 -4.52
CA ALA A 45 7.90 10.81 -5.75
C ALA A 45 7.79 9.59 -6.67
N GLU A 46 8.85 8.79 -6.80
CA GLU A 46 8.83 7.55 -7.58
C GLU A 46 7.93 6.47 -6.94
N VAL A 47 7.93 6.38 -5.61
CA VAL A 47 7.00 5.50 -4.87
C VAL A 47 5.57 5.91 -5.16
N GLN A 48 5.23 7.19 -5.03
CA GLN A 48 3.88 7.69 -5.28
C GLN A 48 3.45 7.45 -6.74
N ALA A 49 4.31 7.78 -7.71
CA ALA A 49 4.03 7.54 -9.12
C ALA A 49 3.78 6.05 -9.43
N ARG A 50 4.53 5.15 -8.78
CA ARG A 50 4.35 3.70 -8.96
C ARG A 50 3.04 3.19 -8.34
N ILE A 51 2.66 3.71 -7.17
CA ILE A 51 1.36 3.43 -6.53
C ILE A 51 0.22 3.88 -7.44
N ASP A 52 0.31 5.09 -7.99
CA ASP A 52 -0.73 5.63 -8.87
C ASP A 52 -0.84 4.84 -10.17
N LYS A 53 0.29 4.42 -10.76
CA LYS A 53 0.29 3.51 -11.91
C LYS A 53 -0.38 2.18 -11.57
N PHE A 54 -0.03 1.57 -10.43
CA PHE A 54 -0.64 0.32 -9.99
C PHE A 54 -2.16 0.46 -9.84
N ALA A 55 -2.62 1.53 -9.18
CA ALA A 55 -4.02 1.79 -8.91
C ALA A 55 -4.86 2.05 -10.18
N LYS A 56 -4.25 2.65 -11.21
CA LYS A 56 -4.95 3.02 -12.45
C LYS A 56 -4.93 1.91 -13.51
N GLU A 57 -3.81 1.22 -13.65
CA GLU A 57 -3.56 0.35 -14.80
C GLU A 57 -3.50 -1.13 -14.42
N GLU A 58 -2.75 -1.47 -13.38
CA GLU A 58 -2.39 -2.86 -13.08
C GLU A 58 -3.47 -3.57 -12.26
N ILE A 59 -3.98 -2.93 -11.21
CA ILE A 59 -5.01 -3.54 -10.35
C ILE A 59 -6.30 -3.84 -11.11
N VAL A 60 -6.68 -2.95 -12.04
CA VAL A 60 -7.86 -3.09 -12.89
C VAL A 60 -7.68 -4.25 -13.89
N GLY A 61 -6.46 -4.45 -14.40
CA GLY A 61 -6.14 -5.55 -15.32
C GLY A 61 -5.98 -6.92 -14.64
N MET A 62 -5.65 -6.97 -13.36
CA MET A 62 -5.43 -8.22 -12.63
C MET A 62 -6.73 -8.89 -12.17
N ALA A 63 -7.65 -8.15 -11.55
CA ALA A 63 -8.95 -8.67 -11.12
C ALA A 63 -9.97 -7.55 -10.93
N PRO A 64 -11.18 -7.65 -11.52
CA PRO A 64 -12.21 -6.63 -11.34
C PRO A 64 -12.68 -6.55 -9.89
N GLY A 65 -12.97 -5.34 -9.41
CA GLY A 65 -13.50 -5.08 -8.06
C GLY A 65 -12.42 -4.87 -6.99
N TYR A 66 -11.14 -5.01 -7.31
CA TYR A 66 -10.05 -4.67 -6.40
C TYR A 66 -9.66 -3.20 -6.50
N ARG A 67 -9.46 -2.58 -5.33
CA ARG A 67 -8.88 -1.23 -5.20
C ARG A 67 -7.87 -1.18 -4.05
N LEU A 68 -7.05 -0.14 -4.00
CA LEU A 68 -6.24 0.15 -2.82
C LEU A 68 -7.14 0.41 -1.60
N GLN A 69 -6.70 -0.05 -0.44
CA GLN A 69 -7.32 0.32 0.83
C GLN A 69 -7.14 1.83 1.07
N THR A 70 -8.17 2.45 1.63
CA THR A 70 -8.08 3.78 2.23
C THR A 70 -7.35 3.71 3.58
N ALA A 71 -6.86 4.84 4.09
CA ALA A 71 -6.19 4.88 5.39
C ALA A 71 -7.04 4.32 6.55
N PRO A 72 -8.36 4.62 6.66
CA PRO A 72 -9.22 3.99 7.66
C PRO A 72 -9.31 2.46 7.51
N GLU A 73 -9.46 1.96 6.29
CA GLU A 73 -9.57 0.51 6.05
C GLU A 73 -8.27 -0.23 6.33
N PHE A 74 -7.14 0.43 6.08
CA PHE A 74 -5.83 -0.10 6.43
C PHE A 74 -5.62 -0.14 7.95
N TRP A 75 -6.02 0.91 8.67
CA TRP A 75 -6.02 0.91 10.13
C TRP A 75 -6.88 -0.21 10.70
N ASP A 76 -8.11 -0.36 10.19
CA ASP A 76 -9.01 -1.46 10.59
C ASP A 76 -8.36 -2.83 10.35
N THR A 77 -7.66 -2.98 9.23
CA THR A 77 -6.91 -4.21 8.90
C THR A 77 -5.81 -4.46 9.93
N ALA A 78 -4.99 -3.45 10.22
CA ALA A 78 -3.89 -3.55 11.17
C ALA A 78 -4.37 -3.83 12.61
N CYS A 79 -5.45 -3.19 13.05
CA CYS A 79 -6.07 -3.42 14.35
C CYS A 79 -6.61 -4.85 14.45
N HIS A 80 -7.38 -5.28 13.45
CA HIS A 80 -7.98 -6.61 13.45
C HIS A 80 -6.91 -7.71 13.42
N GLU A 81 -5.85 -7.57 12.60
CA GLU A 81 -4.76 -8.56 12.53
C GLU A 81 -3.99 -8.69 13.85
N LYS A 82 -3.76 -7.57 14.55
CA LYS A 82 -2.95 -7.57 15.77
C LYS A 82 -3.74 -7.89 17.04
N THR A 83 -5.03 -7.57 17.06
CA THR A 83 -5.83 -7.57 18.31
C THR A 83 -7.16 -8.31 18.20
N GLY A 84 -7.61 -8.64 16.99
CA GLY A 84 -8.97 -9.17 16.75
C GLY A 84 -10.09 -8.14 16.98
N GLN A 85 -9.76 -6.86 17.19
CA GLN A 85 -10.69 -5.78 17.49
C GLN A 85 -10.47 -4.59 16.55
N PHE A 86 -11.48 -3.72 16.46
CA PHE A 86 -11.40 -2.44 15.73
C PHE A 86 -11.32 -1.28 16.71
N PHE A 87 -10.57 -0.24 16.37
CA PHE A 87 -10.39 0.97 17.17
C PHE A 87 -10.67 2.21 16.31
N ALA A 88 -10.97 3.33 16.96
CA ALA A 88 -11.03 4.61 16.27
C ALA A 88 -9.69 4.89 15.56
N VAL A 89 -9.76 5.33 14.30
CA VAL A 89 -8.59 5.73 13.52
C VAL A 89 -7.98 6.98 14.17
N PRO A 90 -6.70 6.95 14.59
CA PRO A 90 -6.04 8.14 15.12
C PRO A 90 -5.95 9.24 14.06
N GLY A 91 -6.05 10.51 14.47
CA GLY A 91 -5.98 11.64 13.53
C GLY A 91 -4.70 11.68 12.69
N SER A 92 -3.56 11.26 13.24
CA SER A 92 -2.29 11.16 12.53
C SER A 92 -2.27 10.09 11.43
N TYR A 93 -3.21 9.14 11.46
CA TYR A 93 -3.30 8.12 10.41
C TYR A 93 -3.91 8.65 9.11
N HIS A 94 -4.55 9.82 9.14
CA HIS A 94 -4.98 10.52 7.94
C HIS A 94 -3.81 10.99 7.08
N GLU A 95 -2.60 11.13 7.65
CA GLU A 95 -1.37 11.46 6.89
C GLU A 95 -0.91 10.30 5.99
N PHE A 96 -1.40 9.08 6.22
CA PHE A 96 -1.21 7.93 5.32
C PHE A 96 -2.34 7.79 4.29
N ALA A 97 -3.34 8.69 4.30
CA ALA A 97 -4.18 8.86 3.13
C ALA A 97 -3.30 9.31 1.96
N ARG A 98 -3.75 9.09 0.71
CA ARG A 98 -2.99 9.45 -0.51
C ARG A 98 -2.29 10.79 -0.29
N ILE A 99 -0.96 10.81 -0.44
CA ILE A 99 -0.20 12.04 -0.51
C ILE A 99 -0.80 12.83 -1.67
N ASP A 100 -1.57 13.84 -1.35
CA ASP A 100 -2.21 14.77 -2.26
C ASP A 100 -1.19 15.67 -2.99
#